data_AF-A0A927V418-F1
#
_entry.id   AF-A0A927V418-F1
#
_cell.length_a   1.000
_cell.length_b   1.000
_cell.length_c   1.000
_cell.angle_alpha   90.00
_cell.angle_beta   90.00
_cell.angle_gamma   90.00
#
_symmetry.space_group_name_H-M   'P 1'
#
loop_
_entity.id
_entity.type
_entity.pdbx_description
1 polymer ?
#
loop_
_entity_poly.entity_id
_entity_poly.type
_entity_poly.pdbx_seq_one_letter_code
_entity_poly.pdbx_strand_id
1 'polypeptide(L)'
;MKHKLSVVGVLLFGVILIVCSHNNITAKNDKSIVEFPVQSYNGTYSSIPGQPIKLTLDDAVFECTTDTGSFSYNELISHQSIASGETVFWCPSYNENGKASATLNRVTVNNGYVDIIIKKDAHIIGYIVIYVSGDENNFAYYPEVLASVIFPKKMGMYQDVTEEYVLGQIKNEKSLQ
;
A
#
# COMPACT_ATOMS: atom_id res chain seq x y z
N MET A 1 -25.84 -13.48 -51.66
CA MET A 1 -25.27 -13.97 -50.39
C MET A 1 -24.25 -12.96 -49.91
N LYS A 2 -24.54 -12.24 -48.82
CA LYS A 2 -23.60 -11.30 -48.18
C LYS A 2 -23.01 -12.00 -46.96
N HIS A 3 -21.73 -12.33 -46.99
CA HIS A 3 -21.03 -12.84 -45.81
C HIS A 3 -20.74 -11.68 -44.86
N LYS A 4 -21.32 -11.71 -43.66
CA LYS A 4 -20.90 -10.86 -42.53
C LYS A 4 -19.73 -11.57 -41.86
N LEU A 5 -18.53 -10.99 -41.99
CA LEU A 5 -17.37 -11.38 -41.19
C LEU A 5 -17.52 -10.75 -39.80
N SER A 6 -17.60 -11.60 -38.78
CA SER A 6 -17.69 -11.19 -37.38
C SER A 6 -16.29 -10.85 -36.87
N VAL A 7 -16.08 -9.61 -36.42
CA VAL A 7 -14.83 -9.16 -35.80
C VAL A 7 -14.85 -9.62 -34.35
N VAL A 8 -14.05 -10.63 -34.02
CA VAL A 8 -13.75 -11.00 -32.64
C VAL A 8 -12.72 -9.99 -32.12
N GLY A 9 -13.17 -9.05 -31.30
CA GLY A 9 -12.30 -8.11 -30.59
C GLY A 9 -11.53 -8.84 -29.50
N VAL A 10 -10.23 -9.00 -29.69
CA VAL A 10 -9.31 -9.44 -28.63
C VAL A 10 -8.97 -8.20 -27.80
N LEU A 11 -9.53 -8.12 -26.59
CA LEU A 11 -9.13 -7.16 -25.56
C LEU A 11 -7.74 -7.57 -25.05
N LEU A 12 -6.69 -6.96 -25.59
CA LEU A 12 -5.36 -6.98 -24.95
C LEU A 12 -5.41 -6.05 -23.73
N PHE A 13 -5.51 -6.63 -22.53
CA PHE A 13 -5.08 -5.94 -21.32
C PHE A 13 -3.58 -5.70 -21.43
N GLY A 14 -3.20 -4.47 -21.75
CA GLY A 14 -1.82 -4.04 -21.81
C GLY A 14 -1.17 -4.15 -20.43
N VAL A 15 -0.34 -5.17 -20.25
CA VAL A 15 0.64 -5.21 -19.16
C VAL A 15 1.66 -4.13 -19.47
N ILE A 16 1.54 -2.98 -18.82
CA ILE A 16 2.55 -1.91 -18.93
C ILE A 16 3.79 -2.40 -18.19
N LEU A 17 4.75 -2.94 -18.96
CA LEU A 17 6.09 -3.26 -18.47
C LEU A 17 6.86 -1.94 -18.38
N ILE A 18 6.98 -1.37 -17.19
CA ILE A 18 7.88 -0.25 -16.93
C ILE A 18 9.29 -0.83 -16.86
N VAL A 19 10.12 -0.52 -17.87
CA VAL A 19 11.54 -0.92 -17.92
C VAL A 19 12.39 0.32 -17.62
N CYS A 20 12.83 0.46 -16.36
CA CYS A 20 13.83 1.46 -15.97
C CYS A 20 15.16 0.76 -15.71
N SER A 21 16.19 1.13 -16.48
CA SER A 21 17.52 0.52 -16.49
C SER A 21 18.43 1.09 -15.40
N HIS A 22 18.61 0.33 -14.31
CA HIS A 22 19.89 0.00 -13.65
C HIS A 22 19.59 -1.29 -12.87
N ASN A 23 20.21 -2.39 -13.28
CA ASN A 23 19.74 -3.77 -13.11
C ASN A 23 18.45 -4.01 -13.91
N ASN A 24 18.42 -5.02 -14.78
CA ASN A 24 17.20 -5.39 -15.53
C ASN A 24 16.16 -5.98 -14.56
N ILE A 25 15.61 -5.19 -13.64
CA ILE A 25 14.53 -5.62 -12.74
C ILE A 25 13.25 -5.55 -13.54
N THR A 26 12.54 -6.67 -13.61
CA THR A 26 11.20 -6.74 -14.19
C THR A 26 10.19 -6.62 -13.06
N ALA A 27 9.19 -5.76 -13.25
CA ALA A 27 8.12 -5.50 -12.31
C ALA A 27 6.76 -5.69 -12.99
N LYS A 28 5.74 -6.09 -12.23
CA LYS A 28 4.33 -6.06 -12.65
C LYS A 28 3.48 -5.38 -11.60
N ASN A 29 2.44 -4.68 -12.03
CA ASN A 29 1.41 -4.20 -11.13
C ASN A 29 0.47 -5.35 -10.74
N ASP A 30 0.13 -5.44 -9.46
CA ASP A 30 -0.80 -6.43 -8.93
C ASP A 30 -1.62 -5.82 -7.79
N LYS A 31 -2.77 -5.23 -8.10
CA LYS A 31 -3.64 -4.60 -7.09
C LYS A 31 -4.38 -5.62 -6.22
N SER A 32 -4.36 -6.91 -6.59
CA SER A 32 -5.09 -7.95 -5.86
C SER A 32 -4.48 -8.29 -4.49
N ILE A 33 -3.24 -7.88 -4.25
CA ILE A 33 -2.51 -8.15 -3.00
C ILE A 33 -2.90 -7.21 -1.86
N VAL A 34 -3.67 -6.15 -2.15
CA VAL A 34 -4.13 -5.14 -1.18
C VAL A 34 -5.65 -5.08 -1.21
N GLU A 35 -6.27 -5.24 -0.04
CA GLU A 35 -7.70 -5.10 0.16
C GLU A 35 -7.96 -4.09 1.29
N PHE A 36 -8.98 -3.24 1.10
CA PHE A 36 -9.50 -2.39 2.16
C PHE A 36 -10.87 -2.94 2.62
N PRO A 37 -10.96 -3.59 3.79
CA PRO A 37 -12.22 -4.12 4.31
C PRO A 37 -13.32 -3.07 4.48
N VAL A 38 -12.95 -1.79 4.64
CA VAL A 38 -13.85 -0.64 4.60
C VAL A 38 -13.29 0.41 3.65
N GLN A 39 -14.17 1.11 2.92
CA GLN A 39 -13.78 2.13 1.94
C GLN A 39 -13.19 3.40 2.59
N SER A 40 -13.58 3.68 3.83
CA SER A 40 -13.02 4.74 4.62
C SER A 40 -13.16 4.45 6.11
N TYR A 41 -12.23 4.99 6.89
CA TYR A 41 -12.26 4.95 8.34
C TYR A 41 -12.73 6.30 8.88
N ASN A 42 -13.70 6.28 9.79
CA ASN A 42 -14.07 7.48 10.53
C ASN A 42 -13.45 7.40 11.94
N GLY A 43 -12.73 8.46 12.35
CA GLY A 43 -12.09 8.55 13.66
C GLY A 43 -13.04 8.46 14.85
N THR A 44 -14.35 8.56 14.63
CA THR A 44 -15.38 8.39 15.67
C THR A 44 -15.82 6.93 15.86
N TYR A 45 -15.41 6.00 14.99
CA TYR A 45 -15.78 4.59 15.11
C TYR A 45 -14.96 3.90 16.19
N SER A 46 -15.62 3.44 17.25
CA SER A 46 -14.97 2.72 18.35
C SER A 46 -14.75 1.22 18.07
N SER A 47 -15.33 0.69 17.01
CA SER A 47 -15.35 -0.74 16.68
C SER A 47 -14.14 -1.20 15.84
N ILE A 48 -13.39 -0.27 15.25
CA ILE A 48 -12.16 -0.55 14.51
C ILE A 48 -11.08 0.47 14.92
N PRO A 49 -9.83 0.03 15.15
CA PRO A 49 -8.80 0.90 15.72
C PRO A 49 -8.26 1.95 14.74
N GLY A 50 -8.44 1.74 13.43
CA GLY A 50 -7.96 2.59 12.34
C GLY A 50 -8.47 2.08 10.99
N GLN A 51 -7.95 2.62 9.89
CA GLN A 51 -8.19 2.13 8.54
C GLN A 51 -7.57 0.73 8.38
N PRO A 52 -8.37 -0.34 8.23
CA PRO A 52 -7.85 -1.67 7.98
C PRO A 52 -7.26 -1.77 6.57
N ILE A 53 -6.10 -2.41 6.50
CA ILE A 53 -5.36 -2.72 5.27
C ILE A 53 -5.00 -4.20 5.35
N LYS A 54 -5.62 -5.00 4.49
CA LYS A 54 -5.38 -6.44 4.43
C LYS A 54 -4.44 -6.74 3.28
N LEU A 55 -3.38 -7.48 3.57
CA LEU A 55 -2.29 -7.76 2.64
C LEU A 55 -2.21 -9.26 2.40
N THR A 56 -2.20 -9.69 1.13
CA THR A 56 -2.21 -11.12 0.79
C THR A 56 -1.26 -11.41 -0.37
N LEU A 57 -0.22 -12.18 -0.07
CA LEU A 57 0.69 -12.78 -1.05
C LEU A 57 1.33 -14.05 -0.47
N ASP A 58 1.36 -15.12 -1.24
CA ASP A 58 1.76 -16.46 -0.78
C ASP A 58 3.11 -16.51 -0.04
N ASP A 59 3.09 -16.96 1.24
CA ASP A 59 4.17 -16.94 2.24
C ASP A 59 5.01 -15.66 2.27
N ALA A 60 4.38 -14.50 2.09
CA ALA A 60 5.06 -13.22 2.21
C ALA A 60 4.98 -12.65 3.63
N VAL A 61 6.01 -11.88 3.98
CA VAL A 61 6.00 -10.92 5.10
C VAL A 61 5.93 -9.52 4.51
N PHE A 62 5.11 -8.68 5.13
CA PHE A 62 4.93 -7.28 4.75
C PHE A 62 5.55 -6.41 5.83
N GLU A 63 6.59 -5.66 5.47
CA GLU A 63 7.24 -4.67 6.33
C GLU A 63 6.61 -3.30 6.07
N CYS A 64 5.69 -2.91 6.95
CA CYS A 64 4.92 -1.68 6.84
C CYS A 64 5.62 -0.54 7.58
N THR A 65 5.71 0.63 6.95
CA THR A 65 6.20 1.88 7.53
C THR A 65 5.19 2.99 7.22
N THR A 66 5.04 3.96 8.13
CA THR A 66 4.21 5.14 7.88
C THR A 66 4.92 6.42 8.31
N ASP A 67 4.72 7.50 7.56
CA ASP A 67 5.32 8.82 7.84
C ASP A 67 4.45 9.69 8.74
N THR A 68 3.14 9.45 8.75
CA THR A 68 2.18 10.04 9.68
C THR A 68 1.22 8.97 10.21
N GLY A 69 0.60 9.20 11.36
CA GLY A 69 -0.25 8.19 11.97
C GLY A 69 0.54 7.10 12.68
N SER A 70 -0.09 5.96 12.92
CA SER A 70 0.48 4.82 13.61
C SER A 70 -0.23 3.51 13.29
N PHE A 71 0.48 2.38 13.40
CA PHE A 71 -0.11 1.04 13.38
C PHE A 71 -0.70 0.58 14.73
N SER A 72 -0.74 1.47 15.72
CA SER A 72 -1.40 1.26 17.01
C SER A 72 -2.26 2.47 17.39
N TYR A 73 -3.39 2.20 18.02
CA TYR A 73 -4.29 3.26 18.50
C TYR A 73 -3.71 3.99 19.74
N ASN A 74 -2.94 3.29 20.56
CA ASN A 74 -2.49 3.79 21.87
C ASN A 74 -1.02 4.23 21.90
N GLU A 75 -0.23 3.80 20.93
CA GLU A 75 1.23 3.98 20.89
C GLU A 75 1.65 4.47 19.51
N LEU A 76 2.75 5.22 19.44
CA LEU A 76 3.36 5.62 18.16
C LEU A 76 4.22 4.49 17.60
N ILE A 77 3.56 3.55 16.96
CA ILE A 77 4.21 2.52 16.15
C ILE A 77 4.20 2.98 14.70
N SER A 78 5.33 3.41 14.17
CA SER A 78 5.47 3.82 12.75
C SER A 78 5.99 2.71 11.84
N HIS A 79 6.41 1.58 12.41
CA HIS A 79 6.89 0.41 11.69
C HIS A 79 6.33 -0.87 12.31
N GLN A 80 5.80 -1.77 11.47
CA GLN A 80 5.30 -3.08 11.90
C GLN A 80 5.47 -4.09 10.75
N SER A 81 5.78 -5.33 11.09
CA SER A 81 5.73 -6.45 10.14
C SER A 81 4.49 -7.30 10.37
N ILE A 82 3.82 -7.72 9.30
CA ILE A 82 2.69 -8.65 9.35
C ILE A 82 2.88 -9.81 8.37
N ALA A 83 2.28 -10.96 8.68
CA ALA A 83 2.26 -12.11 7.78
C ALA A 83 1.15 -11.97 6.71
N SER A 84 1.27 -12.72 5.63
CA SER A 84 0.24 -12.81 4.61
C SER A 84 -1.12 -13.24 5.16
N GLY A 85 -2.17 -12.56 4.73
CA GLY A 85 -3.54 -12.76 5.18
C GLY A 85 -3.90 -11.97 6.44
N GLU A 86 -2.92 -11.38 7.14
CA GLU A 86 -3.17 -10.52 8.29
C GLU A 86 -3.62 -9.11 7.84
N THR A 87 -4.18 -8.36 8.79
CA THR A 87 -4.63 -6.99 8.60
C THR A 87 -3.83 -6.08 9.52
N VAL A 88 -3.22 -5.03 8.96
CA VAL A 88 -2.69 -3.90 9.72
C VAL A 88 -3.73 -2.78 9.76
N PHE A 89 -3.75 -2.02 10.85
CA PHE A 89 -4.65 -0.89 11.01
C PHE A 89 -3.85 0.40 11.01
N TRP A 90 -4.03 1.25 10.01
CA TRP A 90 -3.46 2.60 10.03
C TRP A 90 -4.38 3.52 10.82
N CYS A 91 -3.87 3.98 11.96
CA CYS A 91 -4.56 4.86 12.89
C CYS A 91 -4.06 6.29 12.66
N PRO A 92 -4.93 7.28 12.44
CA PRO A 92 -4.50 8.67 12.46
C PRO A 92 -3.96 9.01 13.85
N SER A 93 -2.79 9.64 13.92
CA SER A 93 -2.18 10.06 15.18
C SER A 93 -2.82 11.37 15.62
N TYR A 94 -3.42 11.36 16.82
CA TYR A 94 -4.06 12.54 17.39
C TYR A 94 -3.05 13.33 18.24
N ASN A 95 -2.95 14.65 18.03
CA ASN A 95 -2.09 15.68 18.69
C ASN A 95 -0.62 15.85 18.27
N GLU A 96 -0.11 17.03 18.61
CA GLU A 96 1.23 17.61 18.35
C GLU A 96 2.41 16.81 18.94
N ASN A 97 2.16 15.83 19.82
CA ASN A 97 3.18 14.98 20.44
C ASN A 97 2.97 13.48 20.12
N GLY A 98 2.06 13.17 19.20
CA GLY A 98 1.71 11.81 18.79
C GLY A 98 1.11 10.94 19.90
N LYS A 99 0.36 11.50 20.85
CA LYS A 99 -0.39 10.70 21.84
C LYS A 99 -1.87 10.87 21.59
N ALA A 100 -2.66 9.80 21.45
CA ALA A 100 -4.12 9.86 21.35
C ALA A 100 -4.71 11.01 22.20
N SER A 101 -5.20 12.06 21.56
CA SER A 101 -5.68 13.27 22.25
C SER A 101 -7.01 12.95 22.94
N ALA A 102 -7.03 13.02 24.27
CA ALA A 102 -8.27 12.96 25.04
C ALA A 102 -9.19 14.19 24.82
N THR A 103 -8.71 15.21 24.11
CA THR A 103 -9.44 16.43 23.77
C THR A 103 -9.59 16.57 22.25
N LEU A 104 -10.84 16.50 21.78
CA LEU A 104 -11.27 16.68 20.38
C LEU A 104 -10.91 18.05 19.78
N ASN A 105 -10.41 19.00 20.57
CA ASN A 105 -10.26 20.40 20.17
C ASN A 105 -8.95 20.70 19.41
N ARG A 106 -8.07 19.71 19.19
CA ARG A 106 -6.78 19.87 18.45
C ARG A 106 -6.45 18.65 17.60
N VAL A 107 -7.47 18.06 16.97
CA VAL A 107 -7.29 16.99 15.98
C VAL A 107 -6.91 17.64 14.66
N THR A 108 -5.62 17.63 14.33
CA THR A 108 -5.20 17.92 12.95
C THR A 108 -5.42 16.66 12.14
N VAL A 109 -6.36 16.70 11.20
CA VAL A 109 -6.51 15.63 10.22
C VAL A 109 -5.36 15.76 9.24
N ASN A 110 -4.46 14.79 9.25
CA ASN A 110 -3.32 14.75 8.36
C ASN A 110 -3.50 13.66 7.31
N ASN A 111 -2.96 13.93 6.13
CA ASN A 111 -2.70 12.90 5.15
C ASN A 111 -1.47 12.10 5.57
N GLY A 112 -1.34 10.88 5.04
CA GLY A 112 -0.20 10.02 5.33
C GLY A 112 0.08 9.03 4.22
N TYR A 113 1.27 8.46 4.27
CA TYR A 113 1.66 7.36 3.41
C TYR A 113 1.91 6.11 4.25
N VAL A 114 1.51 4.96 3.72
CA VAL A 114 1.90 3.65 4.21
C VAL A 114 2.75 2.99 3.12
N ASP A 115 4.03 2.85 3.42
CA ASP A 115 5.02 2.18 2.59
C ASP A 115 5.13 0.74 3.02
N ILE A 116 5.13 -0.20 2.08
CA ILE A 116 5.19 -1.62 2.40
C ILE A 116 6.23 -2.26 1.50
N ILE A 117 7.25 -2.87 2.11
CA ILE A 117 8.21 -3.74 1.42
C ILE A 117 7.77 -5.18 1.63
N ILE A 118 7.66 -5.94 0.54
CA ILE A 118 7.18 -7.32 0.57
C ILE A 118 8.38 -8.26 0.48
N LYS A 119 8.54 -9.17 1.44
CA LYS A 119 9.65 -10.13 1.49
C LYS A 119 9.17 -11.58 1.51
N LYS A 120 9.95 -12.49 0.89
CA LYS A 120 9.85 -13.95 1.03
C LYS A 120 11.25 -14.54 1.04
N ASP A 121 11.54 -15.41 2.01
CA ASP A 121 12.87 -16.04 2.18
C ASP A 121 14.03 -15.02 2.15
N ALA A 122 13.88 -13.89 2.84
CA ALA A 122 14.83 -12.75 2.86
C ALA A 122 15.02 -11.99 1.53
N HIS A 123 14.29 -12.33 0.46
CA HIS A 123 14.31 -11.60 -0.81
C HIS A 123 13.19 -10.57 -0.85
N ILE A 124 13.46 -9.40 -1.43
CA ILE A 124 12.41 -8.42 -1.74
C ILE A 124 11.68 -8.88 -3.00
N ILE A 125 10.37 -9.07 -2.89
CA ILE A 125 9.51 -9.60 -3.95
C ILE A 125 8.45 -8.62 -4.43
N GLY A 126 8.38 -7.45 -3.81
CA GLY A 126 7.47 -6.39 -4.22
C GLY A 126 7.46 -5.21 -3.26
N TYR A 127 6.66 -4.21 -3.60
CA TYR A 127 6.37 -3.07 -2.73
C TYR A 127 4.96 -2.54 -2.99
N ILE A 128 4.39 -1.89 -1.98
CA ILE A 128 3.11 -1.18 -2.08
C ILE A 128 3.30 0.23 -1.51
N VAL A 129 2.65 1.21 -2.12
CA VAL A 129 2.51 2.57 -1.60
C VAL A 129 1.04 2.89 -1.50
N ILE A 130 0.58 3.20 -0.30
CA ILE A 130 -0.79 3.62 -0.02
C ILE A 130 -0.75 5.07 0.46
N TYR A 131 -1.54 5.92 -0.17
CA TYR A 131 -1.81 7.26 0.33
C TYR A 131 -3.12 7.23 1.12
N VAL A 132 -3.14 7.85 2.30
CA VAL A 132 -4.34 7.99 3.11
C VAL A 132 -4.66 9.48 3.21
N SER A 133 -5.74 9.89 2.55
CA SER A 133 -6.23 11.26 2.60
C SER A 133 -7.20 11.45 3.76
N GLY A 134 -7.08 12.55 4.49
CA GLY A 134 -7.97 12.90 5.58
C GLY A 134 -8.97 13.99 5.19
N ASP A 135 -10.20 13.85 5.68
CA ASP A 135 -11.28 14.82 5.55
C ASP A 135 -11.62 15.41 6.92
N GLU A 136 -11.23 16.67 7.12
CA GLU A 136 -11.46 17.44 8.34
C GLU A 136 -12.94 17.57 8.72
N ASN A 137 -13.83 17.68 7.72
CA ASN A 137 -15.25 17.94 8.00
C ASN A 137 -15.94 16.69 8.53
N ASN A 138 -15.50 15.51 8.08
CA ASN A 138 -16.13 14.24 8.41
C ASN A 138 -15.30 13.39 9.37
N PHE A 139 -14.11 13.83 9.78
CA PHE A 139 -13.14 13.01 10.51
C PHE A 139 -12.91 11.65 9.83
N ALA A 140 -12.89 11.65 8.50
CA ALA A 140 -12.84 10.45 7.68
C ALA A 140 -11.49 10.33 6.96
N TYR A 141 -11.05 9.10 6.72
CA TYR A 141 -9.77 8.79 6.09
C TYR A 141 -9.98 7.80 4.96
N TYR A 142 -9.46 8.13 3.78
CA TYR A 142 -9.69 7.39 2.54
C TYR A 142 -8.35 6.89 2.00
N PRO A 143 -8.13 5.56 1.97
CA PRO A 143 -6.92 5.00 1.42
C PRO A 143 -6.99 4.88 -0.11
N GLU A 144 -5.87 5.13 -0.76
CA GLU A 144 -5.65 4.99 -2.19
C GLU A 144 -4.36 4.22 -2.43
N VAL A 145 -4.42 3.14 -3.23
CA VAL A 145 -3.21 2.42 -3.67
C VAL A 145 -2.57 3.19 -4.82
N LEU A 146 -1.47 3.88 -4.54
CA LEU A 146 -0.66 4.56 -5.55
C LEU A 146 0.14 3.55 -6.37
N ALA A 147 0.77 2.59 -5.68
CA ALA A 147 1.52 1.51 -6.30
C ALA A 147 1.30 0.19 -5.58
N SER A 148 1.27 -0.89 -6.34
CA SER A 148 1.22 -2.26 -5.83
C SER A 148 1.95 -3.15 -6.83
N VAL A 149 3.22 -3.43 -6.55
CA VAL A 149 4.19 -3.94 -7.51
C VAL A 149 4.82 -5.23 -7.00
N ILE A 150 4.92 -6.22 -7.89
CA ILE A 150 5.58 -7.50 -7.65
C ILE A 150 6.75 -7.67 -8.61
N PHE A 151 7.85 -8.21 -8.09
CA PHE A 151 9.02 -8.64 -8.86
C PHE A 151 8.92 -10.14 -9.16
N PRO A 152 8.43 -10.55 -10.34
CA PRO A 152 8.31 -11.97 -10.67
C PRO A 152 9.68 -12.67 -10.69
N LYS A 153 9.68 -13.97 -10.39
CA LYS A 153 10.88 -14.79 -10.53
C LYS A 153 11.35 -14.84 -11.99
N LYS A 154 12.67 -14.84 -12.21
CA LYS A 154 13.30 -15.08 -13.52
C LYS A 154 13.94 -16.45 -13.51
N MET A 155 13.54 -17.30 -14.46
CA MET A 155 14.02 -18.70 -14.52
C MET A 155 13.87 -19.43 -13.17
N GLY A 156 12.78 -19.17 -12.44
CA GLY A 156 12.51 -19.77 -11.13
C GLY A 156 13.25 -19.14 -9.94
N MET A 157 14.09 -18.13 -10.16
CA MET A 157 14.88 -17.46 -9.12
C MET A 157 14.33 -16.07 -8.79
N TYR A 158 14.44 -15.67 -7.53
CA TYR A 158 14.18 -14.28 -7.14
C TYR A 158 15.15 -13.33 -7.85
N GLN A 159 14.67 -12.14 -8.18
CA GLN A 159 15.51 -11.09 -8.73
C GLN A 159 16.32 -10.44 -7.60
N ASP A 160 17.53 -9.99 -7.91
CA ASP A 160 18.37 -9.23 -6.98
C ASP A 160 17.84 -7.79 -6.88
N VAL A 161 16.91 -7.59 -5.96
CA VAL A 161 16.26 -6.31 -5.69
C VAL A 161 16.76 -5.80 -4.35
N THR A 162 17.39 -4.63 -4.36
CA THR A 162 17.89 -3.98 -3.16
C THR A 162 16.82 -3.09 -2.52
N GLU A 163 16.96 -2.85 -1.22
CA GLU A 163 16.11 -1.90 -0.50
C GLU A 163 16.26 -0.48 -1.05
N GLU A 164 17.48 -0.06 -1.39
CA GLU A 164 17.75 1.24 -2.02
C GLU A 164 16.95 1.44 -3.31
N TYR A 165 16.89 0.42 -4.18
CA TYR A 165 16.10 0.48 -5.40
C TYR A 165 14.61 0.69 -5.08
N VAL A 166 14.06 -0.10 -4.14
CA VAL A 166 12.64 -0.01 -3.76
C VAL A 166 12.30 1.31 -3.11
N LEU A 167 13.12 1.82 -2.19
CA LEU A 167 12.92 3.13 -1.57
C LEU A 167 12.97 4.25 -2.63
N GLY A 168 13.82 4.12 -3.64
CA GLY A 168 13.83 5.00 -4.82
C GLY A 168 12.52 4.96 -5.60
N GLN A 169 11.94 3.77 -5.83
CA GLN A 169 10.63 3.64 -6.49
C GLN A 169 9.52 4.25 -5.63
N ILE A 170 9.45 3.91 -4.35
CA ILE A 170 8.45 4.45 -3.41
C ILE A 170 8.47 5.98 -3.41
N LYS A 171 9.66 6.58 -3.34
CA LYS A 171 9.81 8.04 -3.40
C LYS A 171 9.28 8.63 -4.71
N ASN A 172 9.52 7.96 -5.84
CA ASN A 172 9.00 8.41 -7.13
C ASN A 172 7.47 8.36 -7.16
N GLU A 173 6.84 7.29 -6.68
CA GLU A 173 5.37 7.17 -6.61
C GLU A 173 4.76 8.30 -5.79
N LYS A 174 5.33 8.60 -4.62
CA LYS A 174 4.88 9.71 -3.75
C LYS A 174 5.02 11.08 -4.41
N SER A 175 5.98 11.26 -5.32
CA SER A 175 6.19 12.54 -6.01
C SER A 175 5.19 12.81 -7.14
N LEU A 176 4.41 11.80 -7.52
CA LEU A 176 3.36 11.91 -8.56
C LEU A 176 1.99 12.29 -7.99
N GLN A 177 1.82 12.21 -6.67
CA GLN A 177 0.60 12.55 -5.93
C GLN A 177 0.56 14.06 -5.62
#